data_AF-A0A7Y0S5J9-F1
#
_entry.id   AF-A0A7Y0S5J9-F1
#
_cell.length_a   1.000
_cell.length_b   1.000
_cell.length_c   1.000
_cell.angle_alpha   90.00
_cell.angle_beta   90.00
_cell.angle_gamma   90.00
#
_symmetry.space_group_name_H-M   'P 1'
#
loop_
_entity.id
_entity.type
_entity.pdbx_description
1 polymer ?
#
loop_
_entity_poly.entity_id
_entity_poly.type
_entity_poly.pdbx_seq_one_letter_code
_entity_poly.pdbx_strand_id
1 'polypeptide(L)' 'MKLWVDADACPKVIRETIVRAAERTGIECTFVANHVVPVPKRDNIHSLQVPAGFDIAD' A
#
# COMPACT_ATOMS: atom_id res chain seq x y z
N MET A 1 -2.81 -14.67 4.45
CA MET A 1 -3.41 -13.97 3.30
C MET A 1 -2.74 -12.62 3.18
N LYS A 2 -2.37 -12.20 1.96
CA LYS A 2 -1.60 -10.98 1.71
C LYS A 2 -2.34 -10.12 0.68
N LEU A 3 -2.45 -8.82 0.95
CA LEU A 3 -3.08 -7.83 0.11
C LEU A 3 -2.01 -6.98 -0.58
N TRP A 4 -2.14 -6.85 -1.90
CA TRP A 4 -1.35 -5.94 -2.71
C TRP A 4 -2.25 -4.81 -3.18
N VAL A 5 -1.74 -3.58 -3.11
CA VAL A 5 -2.49 -2.37 -3.46
C VAL A 5 -1.63 -1.54 -4.40
N ASP A 6 -2.07 -1.36 -5.64
CA ASP A 6 -1.55 -0.28 -6.47
C ASP A 6 -1.94 1.07 -5.82
N ALA A 7 -0.92 1.86 -5.53
CA ALA A 7 -1.00 3.11 -4.82
C ALA A 7 -0.63 4.32 -5.69
N ASP A 8 -0.40 4.14 -7.01
CA ASP A 8 -0.04 5.22 -7.92
C ASP A 8 -1.09 6.32 -8.01
N ALA A 9 -2.37 5.95 -7.89
CA ALA A 9 -3.49 6.90 -7.85
C ALA A 9 -4.33 6.82 -6.56
N CYS A 10 -3.82 6.18 -5.50
CA CYS A 10 -4.62 5.91 -4.30
C CYS A 10 -4.84 7.18 -3.45
N PRO A 11 -6.10 7.67 -3.32
CA PRO A 11 -6.38 8.85 -2.51
C PRO A 11 -6.05 8.59 -1.04
N LYS A 12 -5.63 9.63 -0.31
CA LYS A 12 -5.26 9.53 1.11
C LYS A 12 -6.31 8.83 1.97
N VAL A 13 -7.59 9.13 1.76
CA VAL A 13 -8.72 8.54 2.52
C VAL A 13 -8.84 7.03 2.28
N ILE A 14 -8.59 6.58 1.04
CA ILE A 14 -8.62 5.15 0.70
C ILE A 14 -7.43 4.44 1.35
N ARG A 15 -6.22 5.01 1.25
CA ARG A 15 -5.04 4.47 1.92
C ARG A 15 -5.24 4.33 3.43
N GLU A 16 -5.78 5.36 4.10
CA GLU A 16 -6.07 5.29 5.53
C GLU A 16 -7.10 4.22 5.87
N THR A 17 -8.12 4.05 5.03
CA THR A 17 -9.15 3.02 5.22
C THR A 17 -8.54 1.62 5.12
N ILE A 18 -7.70 1.38 4.10
CA ILE A 18 -7.01 0.10 3.92
C ILE A 18 -6.06 -0.16 5.10
N VAL A 19 -5.28 0.83 5.51
CA VAL A 19 -4.38 0.73 6.68
C VAL A 19 -5.16 0.33 7.93
N ARG A 20 -6.26 1.01 8.26
CA ARG A 20 -7.08 0.67 9.44
C ARG A 20 -7.67 -0.74 9.33
N ALA A 21 -8.08 -1.16 8.14
CA ALA A 21 -8.58 -2.51 7.90
C ALA A 21 -7.49 -3.57 8.09
N ALA A 22 -6.28 -3.35 7.54
CA ALA A 22 -5.13 -4.23 7.69
C ALA A 22 -4.70 -4.34 9.16
N GLU A 23 -4.60 -3.21 9.88
CA GLU A 23 -4.30 -3.20 11.33
C GLU A 23 -5.31 -4.01 12.14
N ARG A 24 -6.62 -3.83 11.88
CA ARG A 24 -7.67 -4.53 12.63
C ARG A 24 -7.72 -6.03 12.33
N THR A 25 -7.39 -6.42 11.11
CA THR A 25 -7.49 -7.82 10.66
C THR A 25 -6.18 -8.59 10.78
N GLY A 26 -5.05 -7.90 11.00
CA GLY A 26 -3.72 -8.50 10.97
C GLY A 26 -3.29 -8.98 9.58
N ILE A 27 -4.02 -8.60 8.52
CA ILE A 27 -3.65 -8.96 7.15
C ILE A 27 -2.41 -8.18 6.75
N GLU A 28 -1.46 -8.87 6.12
CA GLU A 28 -0.28 -8.24 5.54
C GLU A 28 -0.69 -7.44 4.30
N CYS A 29 -0.39 -6.14 4.29
CA CYS A 29 -0.74 -5.21 3.22
C CYS A 29 0.52 -4.55 2.66
N THR A 30 0.72 -4.65 1.35
CA THR A 30 1.84 -4.00 0.64
C THR A 30 1.29 -3.00 -0.37
N PHE A 31 1.65 -1.73 -0.20
CA PHE A 31 1.32 -0.65 -1.13
C PHE A 31 2.46 -0.51 -2.15
N VAL A 32 2.15 -0.63 -3.43
CA VAL A 32 3.12 -0.51 -4.53
C VAL A 32 2.86 0.79 -5.28
N ALA A 33 3.89 1.59 -5.51
CA ALA A 33 3.77 2.81 -6.33
C ALA A 33 5.13 3.21 -6.92
N ASN A 34 5.11 4.00 -7.98
CA ASN A 34 6.27 4.66 -8.56
C ASN A 34 6.85 5.80 -7.70
N HIS A 35 6.18 6.15 -6.61
CA HIS A 35 6.55 7.20 -5.69
C HIS A 35 6.45 6.75 -4.23
N VAL A 36 6.97 7.55 -3.30
CA VAL A 36 6.94 7.22 -1.87
C VAL A 36 5.52 7.28 -1.34
N VAL A 37 5.01 6.14 -0.88
CA VAL A 37 3.69 6.05 -0.21
C VAL A 37 3.87 6.14 1.31
N PRO A 38 3.31 7.18 1.97
CA PRO A 38 3.40 7.29 3.41
C PRO A 38 2.43 6.31 4.08
N VAL A 39 2.99 5.31 4.74
CA VAL A 39 2.29 4.30 5.55
C VAL A 39 2.84 4.29 6.97
N PRO A 40 2.03 3.95 8.00
CA PRO A 40 2.53 3.83 9.37
C PRO A 40 3.52 2.67 9.48
N LYS A 41 4.49 2.78 10.40
CA LYS A 41 5.37 1.66 10.74
C LYS A 41 4.58 0.61 11.51
N ARG A 42 4.26 -0.50 10.85
CA ARG A 42 3.58 -1.67 11.42
C ARG A 42 4.19 -2.93 10.84
N ASP A 43 4.14 -4.03 11.59
CA ASP A 43 4.71 -5.31 11.16
C ASP A 43 3.98 -5.89 9.95
N ASN A 44 2.70 -5.55 9.77
CA ASN A 44 1.85 -6.04 8.69
C ASN A 44 1.55 -5.01 7.59
N ILE A 45 2.20 -3.83 7.60
CA ILE A 45 2.01 -2.79 6.58
C ILE A 45 3.35 -2.39 5.99
N HIS A 46 3.44 -2.52 4.67
CA HIS A 46 4.66 -2.25 3.90
C HIS A 46 4.37 -1.31 2.74
N SER A 47 5.38 -0.56 2.32
CA SER A 47 5.38 0.14 1.05
C SER A 47 6.56 -0.31 0.19
N LEU A 48 6.31 -0.51 -1.09
CA LEU A 48 7.30 -0.87 -2.09
C LEU A 48 7.29 0.22 -3.17
N GLN A 49 8.38 0.96 -3.27
CA GLN A 49 8.56 1.89 -4.37
C GLN A 49 9.14 1.14 -5.57
N VAL A 50 8.49 1.26 -6.73
CA VAL A 50 8.96 0.73 -8.01
C VAL A 50 9.45 1.87 -8.91
N PRO A 51 10.23 1.59 -9.97
CA PRO A 51 10.54 2.59 -10.98
C PRO A 51 9.29 3.14 -11.65
N ALA A 52 9.38 4.36 -12.21
CA ALA A 52 8.30 4.91 -13.02
C ALA A 52 8.20 4.20 -14.38
N GLY A 53 7.00 3.71 -14.72
CA GLY A 53 6.69 3.08 -15.99
C GLY A 53 5.26 2.57 -15.99
N PHE A 54 4.67 2.45 -17.17
CA PHE A 54 3.33 1.90 -17.35
C PHE A 54 3.34 0.40 -16.98
N ASP A 55 2.36 -0.08 -16.22
CA ASP A 55 2.16 -1.52 -15.93
C ASP A 55 3.29 -2.19 -15.10
N ILE A 56 3.98 -1.42 -14.24
CA ILE A 56 5.00 -1.99 -13.31
C ILE A 56 4.36 -2.48 -12.00
N ALA A 57 3.21 -1.91 -11.62
CA ALA A 57 2.53 -2.15 -10.34
C ALA A 57 1.12 -2.76 -10.47
N ASP A 58 0.58 -2.87 -11.69
CA ASP A 58 -0.75 -3.42 -12.00
C ASP A 58 -0.82 -4.96 -11.83
#